data_AF-A0A1G2R1P7-F1
#
_entry.id   AF-A0A1G2R1P7-F1
#
_cell.length_a   1.000
_cell.length_b   1.000
_cell.length_c   1.000
_cell.angle_alpha   90.00
_cell.angle_beta   90.00
_cell.angle_gamma   90.00
#
_symmetry.space_group_name_H-M   'P 1'
#
loop_
_entity.id
_entity.type
_entity.pdbx_description
1 polymer ?
#
loop_
_entity_poly.entity_id
_entity_poly.type
_entity_poly.pdbx_seq_one_letter_code
_entity_poly.pdbx_strand_id
1 'polypeptide(L)'
;MAKKIQNNLLNELPLSAALKGDVQGWVNQGWSGVTQTTYELLAYWFNRGEEMDEKFHDCQRRAVETIIYCHEILGIETLQQAFERFTPDALAQSAALTDEVQSLPFAKYCLKMATGTGKTWVLAALLVWQYFNALNNEPASLADRRPGKYSTHFLLVAPGHEVLNRLLDMFLGKHDPKTGNRDKSKSDFERPLFMPEGERFRNRFHLQVLGPADIRPNLTPPDEPFVYITNWQQFRLNESSNLWDQLTGADVEEQPRGEIIADFLSEYPDLIIFNDEAHHVHGAKTAKGEELVWRKFLTALCNRMAEKRGSEKGVFLQIDFSATPFYGSAEKKEYFPHIVYDFDLVEAMRAMLVKQIFLEERQGMMGEKMDALDVRAERAEADSEHRRGQVVGVSVSQKLLLDIGRKKMEQIAVEFREKGMDKKPVLFVLAENTEVADLVAEHVANLTDERGRNYRNQILVIHSEKKAR
;
A
#
# COMPACT_ATOMS: atom_id res chain seq x y z
N MET A 1 -17.96 -23.19 -18.12
CA MET A 1 -16.75 -23.86 -17.57
C MET A 1 -15.50 -23.00 -17.68
N ALA A 2 -15.20 -22.37 -18.83
CA ALA A 2 -14.01 -21.51 -19.02
C ALA A 2 -13.82 -20.41 -17.95
N LYS A 3 -14.87 -19.64 -17.62
CA LYS A 3 -14.83 -18.62 -16.53
C LYS A 3 -14.54 -19.19 -15.13
N LYS A 4 -14.87 -20.46 -14.88
CA LYS A 4 -14.66 -21.12 -13.58
C LYS A 4 -13.23 -21.66 -13.44
N ILE A 5 -12.57 -21.92 -14.57
CA ILE A 5 -11.15 -22.32 -14.65
C ILE A 5 -10.26 -21.07 -14.56
N GLN A 6 -10.64 -19.97 -15.22
CA GLN A 6 -9.92 -18.68 -15.16
C GLN A 6 -9.75 -18.15 -13.72
N ASN A 7 -10.80 -18.22 -12.89
CA ASN A 7 -10.73 -17.77 -11.49
C ASN A 7 -9.84 -18.65 -10.59
N ASN A 8 -9.53 -19.89 -10.95
CA ASN A 8 -8.73 -20.75 -10.06
C ASN A 8 -7.22 -20.48 -10.17
N LEU A 9 -6.70 -20.22 -11.37
CA LEU A 9 -5.25 -20.08 -11.61
C LEU A 9 -4.63 -18.84 -10.94
N LEU A 10 -5.28 -17.67 -10.99
CA LEU A 10 -4.77 -16.46 -10.33
C LEU A 10 -5.00 -16.50 -8.80
N ASN A 11 -5.97 -17.28 -8.32
CA ASN A 11 -6.16 -17.49 -6.88
C ASN A 11 -5.02 -18.30 -6.24
N GLU A 12 -4.21 -19.00 -7.04
CA GLU A 12 -3.07 -19.79 -6.56
C GLU A 12 -1.74 -19.01 -6.51
N LEU A 13 -1.74 -17.73 -6.90
CA LEU A 13 -0.55 -16.84 -6.84
C LEU A 13 0.69 -17.47 -7.51
N PRO A 14 0.62 -17.77 -8.82
CA PRO A 14 1.55 -18.67 -9.52
C PRO A 14 3.02 -18.28 -9.38
N LEU A 15 3.35 -16.99 -9.56
CA LEU A 15 4.73 -16.51 -9.45
C LEU A 15 5.25 -16.60 -8.01
N SER A 16 4.46 -16.18 -7.02
CA SER A 16 4.86 -16.29 -5.61
C SER A 16 5.11 -17.74 -5.18
N ALA A 17 4.28 -18.68 -5.64
CA ALA A 17 4.46 -20.09 -5.35
C ALA A 17 5.75 -20.64 -5.99
N ALA A 18 6.00 -20.30 -7.26
CA ALA A 18 7.18 -20.75 -8.00
C ALA A 18 8.50 -20.17 -7.44
N LEU A 19 8.52 -18.88 -7.08
CA LEU A 19 9.72 -18.19 -6.62
C LEU A 19 10.15 -18.57 -5.19
N LYS A 20 9.22 -19.04 -4.35
CA LYS A 20 9.48 -19.28 -2.92
C LYS A 20 10.67 -20.21 -2.67
N GLY A 21 10.76 -21.32 -3.41
CA GLY A 21 11.85 -22.29 -3.29
C GLY A 21 13.19 -21.74 -3.79
N ASP A 22 13.16 -21.09 -4.96
CA ASP A 22 14.34 -20.51 -5.61
C ASP A 22 14.98 -19.40 -4.76
N VAL A 23 14.17 -18.46 -4.28
CA VAL A 23 14.64 -17.38 -3.41
C VAL A 23 15.22 -17.95 -2.12
N GLN A 24 14.58 -18.95 -1.51
CA GLN A 24 15.12 -19.60 -0.31
C GLN A 24 16.47 -20.29 -0.59
N GLY A 25 16.58 -20.99 -1.71
CA GLY A 25 17.82 -21.64 -2.14
C GLY A 25 18.96 -20.64 -2.35
N TRP A 26 18.69 -19.53 -3.02
CA TRP A 26 19.65 -18.45 -3.25
C TRP A 26 20.10 -17.78 -1.94
N VAL A 27 19.17 -17.51 -1.02
CA VAL A 27 19.50 -16.94 0.29
C VAL A 27 20.37 -17.89 1.12
N ASN A 28 20.10 -19.20 1.08
CA ASN A 28 20.91 -20.21 1.77
C ASN A 28 22.35 -20.29 1.24
N GLN A 29 22.61 -19.80 0.03
CA GLN A 29 23.95 -19.70 -0.55
C GLN A 29 24.67 -18.39 -0.20
N GLY A 30 24.08 -17.54 0.66
CA GLY A 30 24.69 -16.28 1.09
C GLY A 30 24.61 -15.17 0.03
N TRP A 31 23.47 -15.08 -0.67
CA TRP A 31 23.20 -14.07 -1.71
C TRP A 31 24.22 -14.04 -2.85
N SER A 32 24.67 -15.22 -3.29
CA SER A 32 25.64 -15.34 -4.39
C SER A 32 25.18 -14.60 -5.66
N GLY A 33 26.12 -13.89 -6.31
CA GLY A 33 25.92 -13.24 -7.61
C GLY A 33 25.47 -11.78 -7.58
N VAL A 34 25.11 -11.23 -6.42
CA VAL A 34 24.74 -9.82 -6.27
C VAL A 34 25.94 -8.88 -6.39
N THR A 35 25.68 -7.63 -6.77
CA THR A 35 26.65 -6.54 -6.81
C THR A 35 27.24 -6.26 -5.43
N GLN A 36 28.35 -5.52 -5.39
CA GLN A 36 29.03 -5.22 -4.14
C GLN A 36 28.13 -4.40 -3.21
N THR A 37 27.47 -3.37 -3.75
CA THR A 37 26.51 -2.53 -3.01
C THR A 37 25.33 -3.34 -2.48
N THR A 38 24.76 -4.23 -3.30
CA THR A 38 23.66 -5.09 -2.86
C THR A 38 24.09 -6.02 -1.73
N TYR A 39 25.27 -6.66 -1.84
CA TYR A 39 25.79 -7.53 -0.78
C TYR A 39 25.97 -6.78 0.55
N GLU A 40 26.59 -5.59 0.50
CA GLU A 40 26.84 -4.77 1.69
C GLU A 40 25.54 -4.36 2.39
N LEU A 41 24.51 -3.95 1.62
CA LEU A 41 23.20 -3.60 2.17
C LEU A 41 22.48 -4.82 2.76
N LEU A 42 22.47 -5.96 2.07
CA LEU A 42 21.87 -7.20 2.58
C LEU A 42 22.55 -7.68 3.86
N ALA A 43 23.88 -7.67 3.89
CA ALA A 43 24.65 -8.01 5.07
C ALA A 43 24.36 -7.01 6.22
N TYR A 44 24.32 -5.72 5.92
CA TYR A 44 24.01 -4.68 6.91
C TYR A 44 22.61 -4.83 7.51
N TRP A 45 21.60 -5.17 6.70
CA TRP A 45 20.22 -5.30 7.16
C TRP A 45 19.96 -6.62 7.89
N PHE A 46 20.53 -7.73 7.41
CA PHE A 46 20.09 -9.08 7.80
C PHE A 46 21.12 -9.88 8.61
N ASN A 47 22.36 -9.39 8.74
CA ASN A 47 23.37 -9.95 9.65
C ASN A 47 23.60 -9.06 10.88
N ARG A 48 22.63 -8.24 11.27
CA ARG A 48 22.72 -7.42 12.49
C ARG A 48 22.71 -8.31 13.73
N GLY A 49 23.59 -8.01 14.68
CA GLY A 49 23.70 -8.78 15.92
C GLY A 49 22.43 -8.69 16.78
N GLU A 50 22.32 -9.63 17.73
CA GLU A 50 21.15 -9.73 18.59
C GLU A 50 20.89 -8.46 19.42
N GLU A 51 21.97 -7.73 19.74
CA GLU A 51 22.02 -6.51 20.54
C GLU A 51 21.43 -5.25 19.90
N MET A 52 21.14 -5.25 18.60
CA MET A 52 20.57 -4.06 17.94
C MET A 52 19.06 -3.95 18.19
N ASP A 53 18.59 -2.77 18.61
CA ASP A 53 17.18 -2.54 18.96
C ASP A 53 16.22 -2.61 17.75
N GLU A 54 16.69 -2.28 16.54
CA GLU A 54 15.87 -2.24 15.33
C GLU A 54 16.38 -3.23 14.26
N LYS A 55 15.47 -4.09 13.79
CA LYS A 55 15.73 -5.09 12.75
C LYS A 55 14.53 -5.25 11.83
N PHE A 56 14.80 -5.69 10.61
CA PHE A 56 13.76 -6.19 9.74
C PHE A 56 13.24 -7.53 10.25
N HIS A 57 11.92 -7.71 10.22
CA HIS A 57 11.30 -9.01 10.45
C HIS A 57 11.53 -9.93 9.25
N ASP A 58 11.47 -11.26 9.46
CA ASP A 58 11.71 -12.24 8.41
C ASP A 58 10.82 -12.05 7.17
N CYS A 59 9.57 -11.62 7.35
CA CYS A 59 8.68 -11.32 6.23
C CYS A 59 9.13 -10.10 5.41
N GLN A 60 9.68 -9.08 6.08
CA GLN A 60 10.24 -7.91 5.42
C GLN A 60 11.54 -8.25 4.70
N ARG A 61 12.42 -9.02 5.37
CA ARG A 61 13.64 -9.57 4.78
C ARG A 61 13.33 -10.35 3.50
N ARG A 62 12.41 -11.31 3.58
CA ARG A 62 12.05 -12.16 2.45
C ARG A 62 11.45 -11.34 1.30
N ALA A 63 10.64 -10.33 1.59
CA ALA A 63 10.10 -9.43 0.58
C ALA A 63 11.20 -8.66 -0.18
N VAL A 64 12.18 -8.10 0.55
CA VAL A 64 13.34 -7.41 -0.04
C VAL A 64 14.17 -8.37 -0.90
N GLU A 65 14.51 -9.55 -0.34
CA GLU A 65 15.28 -10.59 -1.02
C GLU A 65 14.58 -11.06 -2.31
N THR A 66 13.26 -11.23 -2.31
CA THR A 66 12.51 -11.64 -3.51
C THR A 66 12.60 -10.60 -4.63
N ILE A 67 12.48 -9.31 -4.33
CA ILE A 67 12.58 -8.26 -5.35
C ILE A 67 14.00 -8.21 -5.93
N ILE A 68 15.02 -8.26 -5.07
CA ILE A 68 16.42 -8.28 -5.49
C ILE A 68 16.69 -9.51 -6.36
N TYR A 69 16.20 -10.68 -5.96
CA TYR A 69 16.35 -11.90 -6.76
C TYR A 69 15.71 -11.77 -8.14
N CYS A 70 14.46 -11.29 -8.23
CA CYS A 70 13.76 -11.08 -9.50
C CYS A 70 14.46 -10.07 -10.43
N HIS A 71 14.94 -8.97 -9.86
CA HIS A 71 15.51 -7.87 -10.63
C HIS A 71 16.98 -8.09 -10.98
N GLU A 72 17.81 -8.38 -9.99
CA GLU A 72 19.27 -8.39 -10.12
C GLU A 72 19.79 -9.77 -10.53
N ILE A 73 19.25 -10.84 -9.94
CA ILE A 73 19.74 -12.21 -10.21
C ILE A 73 19.06 -12.79 -11.45
N LEU A 74 17.74 -12.67 -11.55
CA LEU A 74 16.98 -13.23 -12.66
C LEU A 74 16.95 -12.31 -13.88
N GLY A 75 17.17 -11.00 -13.70
CA GLY A 75 17.18 -10.02 -14.79
C GLY A 75 15.83 -9.91 -15.50
N ILE A 76 14.72 -10.05 -14.78
CA ILE A 76 13.37 -9.98 -15.38
C ILE A 76 13.11 -8.55 -15.87
N GLU A 77 12.87 -8.41 -17.17
CA GLU A 77 12.62 -7.12 -17.83
C GLU A 77 11.14 -6.86 -18.07
N THR A 78 10.30 -7.90 -18.13
CA THR A 78 8.86 -7.79 -18.33
C THR A 78 8.10 -8.82 -17.51
N LEU A 79 6.83 -8.52 -17.22
CA LEU A 79 5.94 -9.49 -16.55
C LEU A 79 5.76 -10.76 -17.38
N GLN A 80 5.67 -10.63 -18.71
CA GLN A 80 5.60 -11.78 -19.62
C GLN A 80 6.80 -12.72 -19.44
N GLN A 81 8.02 -12.18 -19.38
CA GLN A 81 9.24 -12.97 -19.19
C GLN A 81 9.22 -13.76 -17.87
N ALA A 82 8.68 -13.16 -16.79
CA ALA A 82 8.52 -13.86 -15.52
C ALA A 82 7.60 -15.08 -15.66
N PHE A 83 6.45 -14.90 -16.30
CA PHE A 83 5.50 -15.99 -16.50
C PHE A 83 6.02 -17.08 -17.43
N GLU A 84 6.67 -16.73 -18.55
CA GLU A 84 7.29 -17.69 -19.47
C GLU A 84 8.34 -18.55 -18.78
N ARG A 85 9.08 -17.97 -17.83
CA ARG A 85 10.14 -18.66 -17.08
C ARG A 85 9.60 -19.57 -15.98
N PHE A 86 8.64 -19.10 -15.19
CA PHE A 86 8.25 -19.79 -13.96
C PHE A 86 6.94 -20.56 -14.07
N THR A 87 5.99 -20.05 -14.87
CA THR A 87 4.63 -20.62 -14.95
C THR A 87 4.07 -20.50 -16.38
N PRO A 88 4.73 -21.09 -17.40
CA PRO A 88 4.28 -20.99 -18.80
C PRO A 88 2.91 -21.62 -19.01
N ASP A 89 2.58 -22.67 -18.24
CA ASP A 89 1.28 -23.33 -18.26
C ASP A 89 0.14 -22.39 -17.85
N ALA A 90 0.39 -21.43 -16.94
CA ALA A 90 -0.62 -20.46 -16.54
C ALA A 90 -0.98 -19.50 -17.69
N LEU A 91 0.00 -19.10 -18.51
CA LEU A 91 -0.24 -18.31 -19.72
C LEU A 91 -1.04 -19.10 -20.76
N ALA A 92 -0.61 -20.34 -21.02
CA ALA A 92 -1.27 -21.21 -22.01
C ALA A 92 -2.75 -21.48 -21.69
N GLN A 93 -3.12 -21.45 -20.41
CA GLN A 93 -4.48 -21.73 -19.95
C GLN A 93 -5.39 -20.49 -19.93
N SER A 94 -4.86 -19.27 -20.10
CA SER A 94 -5.65 -18.03 -19.99
C SER A 94 -5.22 -16.96 -21.00
N ALA A 95 -6.04 -16.77 -22.04
CA ALA A 95 -5.87 -15.69 -23.02
C ALA A 95 -5.93 -14.30 -22.35
N ALA A 96 -6.84 -14.10 -21.39
CA ALA A 96 -6.97 -12.82 -20.68
C ALA A 96 -5.71 -12.47 -19.88
N LEU A 97 -5.08 -13.46 -19.24
CA LEU A 97 -3.81 -13.29 -18.55
C LEU A 97 -2.69 -13.00 -19.55
N THR A 98 -2.67 -13.69 -20.69
CA THR A 98 -1.70 -13.45 -21.76
C THR A 98 -1.77 -12.00 -22.26
N ASP A 99 -2.98 -11.50 -22.56
CA ASP A 99 -3.21 -10.12 -22.97
C ASP A 99 -2.77 -9.12 -21.88
N GLU A 100 -3.03 -9.44 -20.60
CA GLU A 100 -2.64 -8.60 -19.48
C GLU A 100 -1.12 -8.48 -19.36
N VAL A 101 -0.38 -9.60 -19.36
CA VAL A 101 1.08 -9.58 -19.20
C VAL A 101 1.81 -9.00 -20.41
N GLN A 102 1.25 -9.14 -21.62
CA GLN A 102 1.82 -8.57 -22.85
C GLN A 102 1.59 -7.06 -22.97
N SER A 103 0.55 -6.54 -22.30
CA SER A 103 0.21 -5.11 -22.37
C SER A 103 1.16 -4.19 -21.60
N LEU A 104 2.09 -4.75 -20.83
CA LEU A 104 3.01 -4.01 -19.96
C LEU A 104 4.46 -4.24 -20.40
N PRO A 105 5.12 -3.24 -21.02
CA PRO A 105 6.45 -3.41 -21.61
C PRO A 105 7.61 -3.27 -20.59
N PHE A 106 7.37 -3.52 -19.31
CA PHE A 106 8.33 -3.29 -18.22
C PHE A 106 8.17 -4.29 -17.06
N ALA A 107 9.18 -4.32 -16.18
CA ALA A 107 9.21 -5.20 -15.02
C ALA A 107 8.20 -4.73 -13.96
N LYS A 108 7.36 -5.64 -13.49
CA LYS A 108 6.29 -5.32 -12.54
C LYS A 108 6.20 -6.41 -11.48
N TYR A 109 6.24 -6.02 -10.22
CA TYR A 109 6.20 -6.92 -9.07
C TYR A 109 5.18 -6.45 -8.05
N CYS A 110 4.54 -7.37 -7.35
CA CYS A 110 3.67 -7.09 -6.22
C CYS A 110 4.08 -7.91 -5.00
N LEU A 111 4.18 -7.23 -3.87
CA LEU A 111 4.40 -7.78 -2.55
C LEU A 111 3.06 -7.78 -1.80
N LYS A 112 2.43 -8.96 -1.71
CA LYS A 112 1.22 -9.16 -0.90
C LYS A 112 1.65 -9.30 0.56
N MET A 113 1.36 -8.27 1.37
CA MET A 113 1.82 -8.21 2.76
C MET A 113 0.71 -7.70 3.67
N ALA A 114 0.41 -8.41 4.75
CA ALA A 114 -0.64 -8.02 5.69
C ALA A 114 -0.44 -6.60 6.27
N THR A 115 -1.54 -5.90 6.54
CA THR A 115 -1.48 -4.57 7.14
C THR A 115 -0.81 -4.61 8.51
N GLY A 116 0.12 -3.70 8.75
CA GLY A 116 0.87 -3.63 10.01
C GLY A 116 2.18 -4.42 10.03
N THR A 117 2.52 -5.19 8.99
CA THR A 117 3.80 -5.93 8.93
C THR A 117 4.97 -5.09 8.40
N GLY A 118 4.76 -3.80 8.14
CA GLY A 118 5.82 -2.86 7.74
C GLY A 118 6.12 -2.81 6.24
N LYS A 119 5.09 -2.83 5.37
CA LYS A 119 5.24 -2.60 3.91
C LYS A 119 6.11 -1.39 3.56
N THR A 120 5.88 -0.28 4.26
CA THR A 120 6.61 0.97 4.09
C THR A 120 8.11 0.83 4.39
N TRP A 121 8.51 -0.05 5.31
CA TRP A 121 9.92 -0.31 5.61
C TRP A 121 10.59 -1.12 4.49
N VAL A 122 9.87 -2.07 3.88
CA VAL A 122 10.35 -2.80 2.70
C VAL A 122 10.54 -1.85 1.52
N LEU A 123 9.57 -0.95 1.30
CA LEU A 123 9.67 0.12 0.29
C LEU A 123 10.92 0.98 0.53
N ALA A 124 11.15 1.43 1.75
CA ALA A 124 12.32 2.23 2.12
C ALA A 124 13.64 1.50 1.82
N ALA A 125 13.74 0.22 2.20
CA ALA A 125 14.93 -0.60 1.93
C ALA A 125 15.17 -0.76 0.42
N LEU A 126 14.13 -1.04 -0.37
CA LEU A 126 14.25 -1.19 -1.82
C LEU A 126 14.61 0.13 -2.52
N LEU A 127 14.12 1.26 -2.02
CA LEU A 127 14.52 2.58 -2.51
C LEU A 127 16.01 2.83 -2.25
N VAL A 128 16.49 2.56 -1.02
CA VAL A 128 17.90 2.68 -0.66
C VAL A 128 18.79 1.76 -1.52
N TRP A 129 18.36 0.53 -1.74
CA TRP A 129 19.05 -0.43 -2.61
C TRP A 129 19.18 0.09 -4.05
N GLN A 130 18.09 0.60 -4.63
CA GLN A 130 18.09 1.16 -5.98
C GLN A 130 18.98 2.41 -6.07
N TYR A 131 18.82 3.33 -5.13
CA TYR A 131 19.55 4.60 -5.10
C TYR A 131 21.06 4.38 -5.04
N PHE A 132 21.54 3.54 -4.12
CA PHE A 132 22.99 3.34 -3.96
C PHE A 132 23.60 2.49 -5.07
N ASN A 133 22.88 1.51 -5.62
CA ASN A 133 23.39 0.78 -6.77
C ASN A 133 23.54 1.69 -7.99
N ALA A 134 22.59 2.61 -8.21
CA ALA A 134 22.69 3.63 -9.26
C ALA A 134 23.86 4.59 -9.00
N LEU A 135 23.96 5.16 -7.79
CA LEU A 135 25.05 6.08 -7.43
C LEU A 135 26.45 5.46 -7.48
N ASN A 136 26.55 4.16 -7.25
CA ASN A 136 27.82 3.43 -7.29
C ASN A 136 28.12 2.85 -8.68
N ASN A 137 27.28 3.11 -9.69
CA ASN A 137 27.41 2.60 -11.05
C ASN A 137 27.58 1.07 -11.09
N GLU A 138 26.82 0.38 -10.25
CA GLU A 138 26.89 -1.08 -10.19
C GLU A 138 26.41 -1.70 -11.51
N PRO A 139 27.01 -2.83 -11.94
CA PRO A 139 26.55 -3.54 -13.14
C PRO A 139 25.20 -4.22 -12.90
N ALA A 140 24.59 -4.75 -13.96
CA ALA A 140 23.31 -5.46 -13.86
C ALA A 140 23.37 -6.63 -12.87
N SER A 141 24.50 -7.34 -12.85
CA SER A 141 24.86 -8.27 -11.77
C SER A 141 26.37 -8.56 -11.81
N LEU A 142 26.90 -9.40 -10.90
CA LEU A 142 28.28 -9.85 -11.05
C LEU A 142 28.51 -10.70 -12.31
N ALA A 143 27.47 -11.41 -12.77
CA ALA A 143 27.51 -12.24 -13.96
C ALA A 143 27.30 -11.42 -15.25
N ASP A 144 26.57 -10.31 -15.18
CA ASP A 144 26.29 -9.41 -16.30
C ASP A 144 26.88 -8.02 -16.06
N ARG A 145 28.02 -7.76 -16.70
CA ARG A 145 28.81 -6.52 -16.56
C ARG A 145 28.26 -5.33 -17.35
N ARG A 146 27.10 -5.47 -18.00
CA ARG A 146 26.39 -4.31 -18.59
C ARG A 146 26.00 -3.32 -17.49
N PRO A 147 25.76 -2.04 -17.83
CA PRO A 147 25.28 -1.05 -16.87
C PRO A 147 24.06 -1.56 -16.10
N GLY A 148 24.06 -1.35 -14.78
CA GLY A 148 22.98 -1.79 -13.92
C GLY A 148 21.68 -1.10 -14.22
N LYS A 149 20.58 -1.83 -14.02
CA LYS A 149 19.23 -1.28 -14.18
C LYS A 149 18.73 -0.71 -12.86
N TYR A 150 19.42 0.31 -12.37
CA TYR A 150 19.09 0.99 -11.12
C TYR A 150 18.70 2.45 -11.38
N SER A 151 18.08 3.10 -10.39
CA SER A 151 17.59 4.46 -10.54
C SER A 151 17.82 5.33 -9.31
N THR A 152 17.96 6.62 -9.56
CA THR A 152 17.93 7.69 -8.55
C THR A 152 16.64 8.54 -8.63
N HIS A 153 15.70 8.15 -9.49
CA HIS A 153 14.46 8.87 -9.77
C HIS A 153 13.26 8.00 -9.42
N PHE A 154 12.46 8.45 -8.45
CA PHE A 154 11.39 7.65 -7.88
C PHE A 154 10.02 8.33 -8.00
N LEU A 155 8.99 7.54 -8.27
CA LEU A 155 7.59 7.93 -8.13
C LEU A 155 6.95 7.10 -7.01
N LEU A 156 6.51 7.76 -5.94
CA LEU A 156 5.78 7.15 -4.84
C LEU A 156 4.30 7.53 -4.90
N VAL A 157 3.43 6.54 -5.04
CA VAL A 157 1.98 6.75 -5.19
C VAL A 157 1.25 6.25 -3.95
N ALA A 158 0.39 7.12 -3.42
CA ALA A 158 -0.50 6.81 -2.32
C ALA A 158 -1.99 6.81 -2.75
N PRO A 159 -2.88 6.08 -2.04
CA PRO A 159 -4.31 6.10 -2.26
C PRO A 159 -5.00 7.40 -1.82
N GLY A 160 -4.42 8.09 -0.84
CA GLY A 160 -5.00 9.25 -0.18
C GLY A 160 -4.06 9.86 0.86
N HIS A 161 -4.52 10.91 1.54
CA HIS A 161 -3.68 11.76 2.38
C HIS A 161 -2.99 11.06 3.55
N GLU A 162 -3.64 10.09 4.19
CA GLU A 162 -3.06 9.38 5.33
C GLU A 162 -1.79 8.60 4.93
N VAL A 163 -1.89 7.80 3.86
CA VAL A 163 -0.76 7.04 3.33
C VAL A 163 0.29 7.98 2.74
N LEU A 164 -0.13 9.05 2.06
CA LEU A 164 0.79 10.07 1.54
C LEU A 164 1.60 10.72 2.67
N ASN A 165 0.96 11.06 3.79
CA ASN A 165 1.66 11.60 4.95
C ASN A 165 2.64 10.60 5.55
N ARG A 166 2.28 9.31 5.63
CA ARG A 166 3.20 8.24 6.07
C ARG A 166 4.41 8.10 5.15
N LEU A 167 4.22 8.22 3.82
CA LEU A 167 5.35 8.22 2.88
C LEU A 167 6.23 9.47 3.08
N LEU A 168 5.64 10.64 3.30
CA LEU A 168 6.40 11.85 3.63
C LEU A 168 7.15 11.73 4.96
N ASP A 169 6.58 11.05 5.96
CA ASP A 169 7.25 10.81 7.25
C ASP A 169 8.60 10.10 7.06
N MET A 170 8.73 9.24 6.04
CA MET A 170 9.99 8.54 5.74
C MET A 170 11.14 9.49 5.42
N PHE A 171 10.86 10.59 4.73
CA PHE A 171 11.88 11.53 4.23
C PHE A 171 11.98 12.81 5.06
N LEU A 172 10.85 13.26 5.61
CA LEU A 172 10.73 14.59 6.23
C LEU A 172 10.45 14.52 7.74
N GLY A 173 10.19 13.32 8.28
CA GLY A 173 9.76 13.15 9.66
C GLY A 173 8.29 13.44 9.86
N LYS A 174 7.77 13.01 11.02
CA LYS A 174 6.34 13.05 11.32
C LYS A 174 5.78 14.46 11.25
N HIS A 175 4.62 14.58 10.60
CA HIS A 175 3.83 15.81 10.62
C HIS A 175 3.31 16.09 12.03
N ASP A 176 3.64 17.26 12.58
CA ASP A 176 3.04 17.75 13.82
C ASP A 176 1.68 18.39 13.50
N PRO A 177 0.55 17.77 13.91
CA PRO A 177 -0.78 18.30 13.61
C PRO A 177 -1.06 19.65 14.28
N LYS A 178 -0.29 20.05 15.31
CA LYS A 178 -0.49 21.34 15.99
C LYS A 178 0.20 22.49 15.27
N THR A 179 1.38 22.25 14.71
CA THR A 179 2.22 23.30 14.11
C THR A 179 2.24 23.24 12.59
N GLY A 180 1.84 22.12 11.99
CA GLY A 180 1.97 21.86 10.55
C GLY A 180 3.40 21.54 10.09
N ASN A 181 4.37 21.57 11.01
CA ASN A 181 5.77 21.40 10.69
C ASN A 181 6.18 19.92 10.67
N ARG A 182 7.30 19.65 10.00
CA ARG A 182 7.96 18.34 9.96
C ARG A 182 9.41 18.50 10.41
N ASP A 183 9.92 17.52 11.15
CA ASP A 183 11.29 17.50 11.67
C ASP A 183 12.09 16.42 10.96
N LYS A 184 12.92 16.83 9.99
CA LYS A 184 13.71 15.90 9.15
C LYS A 184 14.61 14.98 9.97
N SER A 185 15.12 15.45 11.12
CA SER A 185 15.97 14.64 12.02
C SER A 185 15.24 13.43 12.61
N LYS A 186 13.91 13.39 12.50
CA LYS A 186 13.03 12.30 12.94
C LYS A 186 12.41 11.53 11.77
N SER A 187 12.94 11.70 10.56
CA SER A 187 12.51 10.91 9.41
C SER A 187 12.93 9.45 9.57
N ASP A 188 12.20 8.52 8.92
CA ASP A 188 12.58 7.11 9.03
C ASP A 188 13.96 6.83 8.43
N PHE A 189 14.41 7.57 7.40
CA PHE A 189 15.77 7.41 6.86
C PHE A 189 16.89 7.86 7.81
N GLU A 190 16.60 8.69 8.82
CA GLU A 190 17.57 9.00 9.88
C GLU A 190 17.79 7.82 10.85
N ARG A 191 16.93 6.80 10.83
CA ARG A 191 17.17 5.59 11.61
C ARG A 191 18.43 4.87 11.11
N PRO A 192 19.27 4.33 12.01
CA PRO A 192 20.40 3.50 11.61
C PRO A 192 19.98 2.26 10.79
N LEU A 193 18.72 1.81 10.88
CA LEU A 193 18.26 0.61 10.19
C LEU A 193 18.46 0.61 8.67
N PHE A 194 18.20 1.73 7.99
CA PHE A 194 18.07 1.71 6.53
C PHE A 194 19.38 1.79 5.76
N MET A 195 20.41 2.44 6.31
CA MET A 195 21.67 2.62 5.59
C MET A 195 22.87 2.63 6.55
N PRO A 196 24.02 2.06 6.13
CA PRO A 196 25.28 2.18 6.85
C PRO A 196 25.75 3.64 6.96
N GLU A 197 26.50 3.92 8.02
CA GLU A 197 27.18 5.20 8.19
C GLU A 197 28.33 5.38 7.18
N GLY A 198 28.72 6.64 6.94
CA GLY A 198 29.95 7.00 6.25
C GLY A 198 29.82 7.33 4.76
N GLU A 199 30.99 7.60 4.14
CA GLU A 199 31.14 8.18 2.80
C GLU A 199 30.60 7.30 1.66
N ARG A 200 30.47 6.00 1.86
CA ARG A 200 29.92 5.10 0.83
C ARG A 200 28.40 5.18 0.74
N PHE A 201 27.73 5.47 1.86
CA PHE A 201 26.28 5.39 2.02
C PHE A 201 25.71 6.69 2.59
N ARG A 202 25.45 6.77 3.91
CA ARG A 202 24.66 7.84 4.53
C ARG A 202 25.10 9.26 4.15
N ASN A 203 26.41 9.54 4.08
CA ASN A 203 26.92 10.87 3.76
C ASN A 203 26.61 11.31 2.31
N ARG A 204 26.20 10.38 1.45
CA ARG A 204 25.82 10.63 0.05
C ARG A 204 24.31 10.51 -0.16
N PHE A 205 23.52 10.21 0.87
CA PHE A 205 22.07 10.09 0.73
C PHE A 205 21.39 11.47 0.64
N HIS A 206 21.29 11.97 -0.58
CA HIS A 206 20.62 13.22 -0.91
C HIS A 206 19.56 12.97 -1.97
N LEU A 207 18.30 13.06 -1.57
CA LEU A 207 17.15 12.86 -2.45
C LEU A 207 16.19 14.04 -2.28
N GLN A 208 15.96 14.78 -3.36
CA GLN A 208 15.01 15.88 -3.36
C GLN A 208 13.59 15.32 -3.25
N VAL A 209 12.81 15.80 -2.27
CA VAL A 209 11.41 15.39 -2.11
C VAL A 209 10.53 16.37 -2.87
N LEU A 210 9.88 15.90 -3.93
CA LEU A 210 8.95 16.65 -4.75
C LEU A 210 7.52 16.24 -4.40
N GLY A 211 6.65 17.22 -4.23
CA GLY A 211 5.22 17.06 -4.06
C GLY A 211 4.44 17.55 -5.29
N PRO A 212 3.11 17.41 -5.28
CA PRO A 212 2.29 17.75 -6.43
C PRO A 212 2.43 19.23 -6.86
N ALA A 213 2.68 20.15 -5.92
CA ALA A 213 2.81 21.58 -6.21
C ALA A 213 4.14 21.99 -6.86
N ASP A 214 5.13 21.09 -6.84
CA ASP A 214 6.46 21.33 -7.42
C ASP A 214 6.48 21.03 -8.92
N ILE A 215 5.65 20.08 -9.37
CA ILE A 215 5.55 19.69 -10.79
C ILE A 215 4.56 20.60 -11.51
N ARG A 216 5.07 21.41 -12.45
CA ARG A 216 4.32 22.44 -13.18
C ARG A 216 4.69 22.42 -14.68
N PRO A 217 3.84 22.98 -15.56
CA PRO A 217 4.20 23.13 -16.96
C PRO A 217 5.52 23.90 -17.12
N ASN A 218 6.35 23.48 -18.08
CA ASN A 218 7.65 24.09 -18.39
C ASN A 218 8.66 24.11 -17.22
N LEU A 219 8.48 23.25 -16.21
CA LEU A 219 9.50 23.03 -15.20
C LEU A 219 10.76 22.46 -15.86
N THR A 220 11.92 23.09 -15.63
CA THR A 220 13.21 22.47 -15.96
C THR A 220 13.42 21.27 -15.04
N PRO A 221 13.56 20.05 -15.57
CA PRO A 221 13.79 18.86 -14.75
C PRO A 221 15.09 19.02 -13.94
N PRO A 222 15.09 18.73 -12.62
CA PRO A 222 16.32 18.76 -11.84
C PRO A 222 17.33 17.70 -12.31
N ASP A 223 18.61 18.05 -12.33
CA ASP A 223 19.71 17.08 -12.54
C ASP A 223 19.96 16.21 -11.30
N GLU A 224 19.45 16.63 -10.14
CA GLU A 224 19.65 15.94 -8.86
C GLU A 224 18.68 14.76 -8.67
N PRO A 225 19.11 13.69 -7.96
CA PRO A 225 18.21 12.62 -7.53
C PRO A 225 16.95 13.13 -6.83
N PHE A 226 15.79 12.56 -7.18
CA PHE A 226 14.52 12.96 -6.58
C PHE A 226 13.58 11.80 -6.28
N VAL A 227 12.64 12.06 -5.37
CA VAL A 227 11.42 11.29 -5.17
C VAL A 227 10.21 12.19 -5.35
N TYR A 228 9.34 11.86 -6.29
CA TYR A 228 8.06 12.51 -6.47
C TYR A 228 6.98 11.72 -5.72
N ILE A 229 6.37 12.32 -4.70
CA ILE A 229 5.35 11.70 -3.84
C ILE A 229 4.00 12.33 -4.14
N THR A 230 3.03 11.51 -4.54
CA THR A 230 1.71 12.00 -4.94
C THR A 230 0.61 10.96 -4.69
N ASN A 231 -0.63 11.35 -5.00
CA ASN A 231 -1.78 10.45 -4.95
C ASN A 231 -2.22 10.06 -6.37
N TRP A 232 -2.84 8.89 -6.51
CA TRP A 232 -3.20 8.37 -7.83
C TRP A 232 -4.19 9.24 -8.60
N GLN A 233 -4.98 10.05 -7.88
CA GLN A 233 -5.96 10.94 -8.48
C GLN A 233 -5.31 12.02 -9.36
N GLN A 234 -4.02 12.32 -9.19
CA GLN A 234 -3.31 13.31 -10.03
C GLN A 234 -3.03 12.81 -11.46
N PHE A 235 -3.16 11.52 -11.75
CA PHE A 235 -2.76 10.92 -13.03
C PHE A 235 -3.84 10.94 -14.11
N ARG A 236 -4.93 11.70 -13.91
CA ARG A 236 -5.97 11.85 -14.91
C ARG A 236 -5.42 12.61 -16.12
N LEU A 237 -5.47 11.96 -17.27
CA LEU A 237 -5.21 12.55 -18.59
C LEU A 237 -6.49 13.18 -19.13
N ASN A 238 -6.37 14.12 -20.07
CA ASN A 238 -7.53 14.64 -20.77
C ASN A 238 -8.09 13.54 -21.69
N GLU A 239 -9.37 13.24 -21.55
CA GLU A 239 -10.07 12.57 -22.63
C GLU A 239 -10.29 13.62 -23.72
N SER A 240 -9.94 13.28 -24.97
CA SER A 240 -10.10 14.18 -26.12
C SER A 240 -11.44 14.92 -26.03
N SER A 241 -11.37 16.25 -25.97
CA SER A 241 -12.49 17.17 -25.82
C SER A 241 -13.75 16.67 -26.51
N ASN A 242 -14.85 16.52 -25.77
CA ASN A 242 -16.15 16.37 -26.41
C ASN A 242 -16.35 17.60 -27.31
N LEU A 243 -16.91 17.41 -28.51
CA LEU A 243 -17.24 18.51 -29.44
C LEU A 243 -18.02 19.67 -28.76
N TRP A 244 -18.70 19.35 -27.64
CA TRP A 244 -19.42 20.27 -26.78
C TRP A 244 -18.53 21.23 -25.96
N ASP A 245 -17.33 20.83 -25.55
CA ASP A 245 -16.40 21.67 -24.78
C ASP A 245 -15.77 22.75 -25.67
N GLN A 246 -15.51 22.43 -26.94
CA GLN A 246 -15.05 23.40 -27.96
C GLN A 246 -16.12 24.42 -28.35
N LEU A 247 -17.41 24.07 -28.23
CA LEU A 247 -18.54 24.95 -28.57
C LEU A 247 -18.98 25.88 -27.43
N THR A 248 -18.64 25.55 -26.18
CA THR A 248 -19.16 26.26 -25.00
C THR A 248 -18.15 27.18 -24.32
N GLY A 249 -16.87 27.13 -24.71
CA GLY A 249 -15.85 28.08 -24.22
C GLY A 249 -15.59 27.99 -22.72
N ALA A 250 -15.81 26.84 -22.09
CA ALA A 250 -15.39 26.62 -20.72
C ALA A 250 -13.86 26.69 -20.65
N ASP A 251 -13.32 27.42 -19.67
CA ASP A 251 -11.87 27.51 -19.41
C ASP A 251 -11.29 26.11 -19.21
N VAL A 252 -10.77 25.53 -20.29
CA VAL A 252 -9.99 24.30 -20.27
C VAL A 252 -8.65 24.67 -19.66
N GLU A 253 -8.30 24.11 -18.49
CA GLU A 253 -6.92 24.14 -18.00
C GLU A 253 -6.01 23.73 -19.18
N GLU A 254 -5.07 24.60 -19.59
CA GLU A 254 -4.30 24.44 -20.84
C GLU A 254 -3.64 23.05 -20.95
N GLN A 255 -3.30 22.41 -19.82
CA GLN A 255 -2.93 20.99 -19.73
C GLN A 255 -3.39 20.37 -18.40
N PRO A 256 -4.00 19.18 -18.40
CA PRO A 256 -4.39 18.48 -17.19
C PRO A 256 -3.15 17.89 -16.50
N ARG A 257 -3.24 17.74 -15.17
CA ARG A 257 -2.10 17.39 -14.33
C ARG A 257 -1.40 16.08 -14.68
N GLY A 258 -2.13 15.07 -15.17
CA GLY A 258 -1.54 13.81 -15.60
C GLY A 258 -0.57 13.98 -16.78
N GLU A 259 -0.87 14.91 -17.71
CA GLU A 259 -0.01 15.19 -18.87
C GLU A 259 1.29 15.85 -18.42
N ILE A 260 1.20 16.85 -17.55
CA ILE A 260 2.36 17.56 -16.99
C ILE A 260 3.28 16.58 -16.25
N ILE A 261 2.70 15.67 -15.46
CA ILE A 261 3.47 14.66 -14.73
C ILE A 261 4.15 13.69 -15.70
N ALA A 262 3.44 13.18 -16.71
CA ALA A 262 4.00 12.25 -17.66
C ALA A 262 5.10 12.90 -18.50
N ASP A 263 4.97 14.19 -18.86
CA ASP A 263 6.02 14.95 -19.54
C ASP A 263 7.25 15.06 -18.67
N PHE A 264 7.10 15.52 -17.42
CA PHE A 264 8.18 15.62 -16.44
C PHE A 264 8.93 14.29 -16.23
N LEU A 265 8.20 13.20 -15.94
CA LEU A 265 8.82 11.91 -15.65
C LEU A 265 9.47 11.30 -16.90
N SER A 266 8.94 11.59 -18.10
CA SER A 266 9.50 11.07 -19.35
C SER A 266 10.85 11.70 -19.72
N GLU A 267 11.32 12.74 -19.02
CA GLU A 267 12.66 13.29 -19.25
C GLU A 267 13.76 12.32 -18.80
N TYR A 268 13.53 11.54 -17.74
CA TYR A 268 14.57 10.71 -17.11
C TYR A 268 14.63 9.29 -17.69
N PRO A 269 15.83 8.78 -18.07
CA PRO A 269 15.98 7.45 -18.66
C PRO A 269 15.63 6.34 -17.67
N ASP A 270 15.74 6.61 -16.38
CA ASP A 270 15.48 5.70 -15.29
C ASP A 270 14.31 6.20 -14.44
N LEU A 271 13.39 5.30 -14.10
CA LEU A 271 12.28 5.57 -13.19
C LEU A 271 11.86 4.31 -12.45
N ILE A 272 11.69 4.43 -11.14
CA ILE A 272 11.11 3.38 -10.30
C ILE A 272 9.84 3.88 -9.65
N ILE A 273 8.76 3.13 -9.88
CA ILE A 273 7.44 3.42 -9.35
C ILE A 273 7.15 2.50 -8.17
N PHE A 274 6.85 3.09 -7.02
CA PHE A 274 6.39 2.40 -5.83
C PHE A 274 4.94 2.80 -5.53
N ASN A 275 4.03 1.82 -5.53
CA ASN A 275 2.64 2.05 -5.15
C ASN A 275 2.38 1.46 -3.76
N ASP A 276 2.05 2.29 -2.77
CA ASP A 276 1.60 1.82 -1.46
C ASP A 276 0.07 1.69 -1.45
N GLU A 277 -0.45 0.62 -0.85
CA GLU A 277 -1.86 0.20 -0.95
C GLU A 277 -2.36 0.14 -2.41
N ALA A 278 -1.59 -0.55 -3.26
CA ALA A 278 -1.74 -0.57 -4.72
C ALA A 278 -3.13 -1.02 -5.23
N HIS A 279 -3.95 -1.67 -4.39
CA HIS A 279 -5.33 -2.02 -4.75
C HIS A 279 -6.22 -0.82 -5.04
N HIS A 280 -5.89 0.36 -4.52
CA HIS A 280 -6.58 1.61 -4.87
C HIS A 280 -6.18 2.15 -6.25
N VAL A 281 -4.99 1.80 -6.72
CA VAL A 281 -4.45 2.25 -8.01
C VAL A 281 -4.93 1.33 -9.14
N HIS A 282 -5.09 0.04 -8.84
CA HIS A 282 -5.57 -0.99 -9.76
C HIS A 282 -7.04 -1.33 -9.52
N GLY A 283 -7.92 -0.33 -9.33
CA GLY A 283 -9.36 -0.59 -9.18
C GLY A 283 -9.89 -1.49 -10.30
N ALA A 284 -10.97 -2.26 -10.10
CA ALA A 284 -11.53 -3.05 -11.21
C ALA A 284 -12.03 -2.13 -12.35
N LYS A 285 -12.22 -2.68 -13.56
CA LYS A 285 -13.05 -2.13 -14.65
C LYS A 285 -14.47 -1.85 -14.16
N THR A 286 -14.62 -0.81 -13.34
CA THR A 286 -15.89 -0.30 -12.83
C THR A 286 -16.37 0.79 -13.75
N ALA A 287 -17.67 1.11 -13.68
CA ALA A 287 -18.26 2.23 -14.40
C ALA A 287 -17.60 3.60 -14.08
N LYS A 288 -16.75 3.69 -13.04
CA LYS A 288 -15.98 4.89 -12.67
C LYS A 288 -14.61 5.01 -13.34
N GLY A 289 -14.14 3.99 -14.06
CA GLY A 289 -12.95 4.07 -14.90
C GLY A 289 -11.59 4.26 -14.19
N GLU A 290 -11.50 4.00 -12.88
CA GLU A 290 -10.29 4.28 -12.09
C GLU A 290 -9.07 3.42 -12.52
N GLU A 291 -9.26 2.14 -12.86
CA GLU A 291 -8.22 1.28 -13.48
C GLU A 291 -7.67 1.90 -14.75
N LEU A 292 -8.58 2.47 -15.55
CA LEU A 292 -8.24 3.07 -16.82
C LEU A 292 -7.38 4.30 -16.59
N VAL A 293 -7.56 5.06 -15.50
CA VAL A 293 -6.73 6.24 -15.23
C VAL A 293 -5.26 5.83 -15.07
N TRP A 294 -4.96 4.92 -14.15
CA TRP A 294 -3.57 4.51 -13.92
C TRP A 294 -2.97 3.80 -15.14
N ARG A 295 -3.71 2.88 -15.76
CA ARG A 295 -3.23 2.16 -16.94
C ARG A 295 -3.01 3.09 -18.14
N LYS A 296 -3.94 4.01 -18.42
CA LYS A 296 -3.78 5.03 -19.48
C LYS A 296 -2.57 5.91 -19.21
N PHE A 297 -2.39 6.36 -17.96
CA PHE A 297 -1.22 7.15 -17.56
C PHE A 297 0.08 6.40 -17.80
N LEU A 298 0.20 5.15 -17.34
CA LEU A 298 1.40 4.34 -17.55
C LEU A 298 1.68 4.08 -19.03
N THR A 299 0.64 3.81 -19.84
CA THR A 299 0.80 3.66 -21.29
C THR A 299 1.30 4.96 -21.93
N ALA A 300 0.72 6.11 -21.57
CA ALA A 300 1.16 7.40 -22.08
C ALA A 300 2.61 7.71 -21.67
N LEU A 301 2.97 7.47 -20.41
CA LEU A 301 4.33 7.64 -19.90
C LEU A 301 5.33 6.75 -20.65
N CYS A 302 5.03 5.45 -20.79
CA CYS A 302 5.89 4.52 -21.52
C CYS A 302 6.09 4.93 -22.98
N ASN A 303 5.02 5.38 -23.65
CA ASN A 303 5.09 5.86 -25.03
C ASN A 303 5.98 7.09 -25.14
N ARG A 304 5.81 8.09 -24.26
CA ARG A 304 6.67 9.30 -24.25
C ARG A 304 8.13 8.99 -23.98
N MET A 305 8.40 8.07 -23.04
CA MET A 305 9.76 7.60 -22.78
C MET A 305 10.37 6.91 -24.00
N ALA A 306 9.58 6.09 -24.72
CA ALA A 306 10.02 5.43 -25.94
C ALA A 306 10.24 6.42 -27.10
N GLU A 307 9.37 7.42 -27.26
CA GLU A 307 9.51 8.47 -28.29
C GLU A 307 10.79 9.30 -28.10
N LYS A 308 11.13 9.63 -26.85
CA LYS A 308 12.34 10.41 -26.54
C LYS A 308 13.64 9.63 -26.69
N ARG A 309 13.62 8.32 -26.47
CA ARG A 309 14.84 7.48 -26.38
C ARG A 309 15.00 6.45 -27.50
N GLY A 310 13.98 6.24 -28.33
CA GLY A 310 14.00 5.24 -29.39
C GLY A 310 14.24 3.83 -28.86
N SER A 311 15.31 3.18 -29.30
CA SER A 311 15.64 1.80 -28.91
C SER A 311 16.42 1.68 -27.60
N GLU A 312 16.89 2.79 -27.01
CA GLU A 312 17.56 2.77 -25.71
C GLU A 312 16.53 2.62 -24.58
N LYS A 313 16.33 1.38 -24.13
CA LYS A 313 15.52 1.09 -22.95
C LYS A 313 16.30 1.44 -21.69
N GLY A 314 15.96 2.57 -21.09
CA GLY A 314 16.40 2.87 -19.74
C GLY A 314 15.66 2.02 -18.69
N VAL A 315 15.83 2.35 -17.41
CA VAL A 315 15.28 1.57 -16.30
C VAL A 315 13.82 1.95 -16.09
N PHE A 316 12.92 0.98 -16.16
CA PHE A 316 11.52 1.19 -15.77
C PHE A 316 11.04 -0.01 -14.97
N LEU A 317 10.75 0.22 -13.69
CA LEU A 317 10.33 -0.83 -12.76
C LEU A 317 9.16 -0.33 -11.93
N GLN A 318 8.14 -1.17 -11.76
CA GLN A 318 7.03 -0.92 -10.84
C GLN A 318 7.00 -1.99 -9.74
N ILE A 319 6.91 -1.54 -8.49
CA ILE A 319 6.74 -2.40 -7.32
C ILE A 319 5.49 -1.95 -6.55
N ASP A 320 4.52 -2.86 -6.46
CA ASP A 320 3.26 -2.67 -5.77
C ASP A 320 3.29 -3.30 -4.38
N PHE A 321 2.87 -2.55 -3.36
CA PHE A 321 2.67 -3.03 -2.01
C PHE A 321 1.18 -3.03 -1.69
N SER A 322 0.63 -4.16 -1.26
CA SER A 322 -0.79 -4.22 -0.87
C SER A 322 -1.06 -5.38 0.07
N ALA A 323 -1.97 -5.18 1.02
CA ALA A 323 -2.52 -6.29 1.80
C ALA A 323 -3.62 -7.06 1.06
N THR A 324 -4.23 -6.41 0.06
CA THR A 324 -5.38 -6.91 -0.70
C THR A 324 -5.19 -6.71 -2.21
N PRO A 325 -4.16 -7.29 -2.84
CA PRO A 325 -3.86 -7.12 -4.27
C PRO A 325 -4.80 -7.94 -5.15
N PHE A 326 -6.10 -7.61 -5.15
CA PHE A 326 -7.09 -8.26 -5.98
C PHE A 326 -8.11 -7.26 -6.53
N TYR A 327 -8.64 -7.57 -7.71
CA TYR A 327 -9.83 -6.95 -8.29
C TYR A 327 -11.10 -7.62 -7.76
N GLY A 328 -12.20 -6.89 -7.77
CA GLY A 328 -13.53 -7.41 -7.41
C GLY A 328 -13.89 -7.25 -5.93
N SER A 329 -14.66 -8.19 -5.40
CA SER A 329 -15.15 -8.15 -4.01
C SER A 329 -14.50 -9.23 -3.15
N ALA A 330 -14.72 -9.19 -1.84
CA ALA A 330 -14.23 -10.24 -0.94
C ALA A 330 -14.72 -11.65 -1.32
N GLU A 331 -15.87 -11.77 -1.98
CA GLU A 331 -16.47 -13.04 -2.44
C GLU A 331 -15.97 -13.50 -3.81
N LYS A 332 -15.54 -12.56 -4.67
CA LYS A 332 -15.03 -12.82 -6.02
C LYS A 332 -13.75 -12.02 -6.22
N LYS A 333 -12.64 -12.64 -5.83
CA LYS A 333 -11.30 -12.09 -5.95
C LYS A 333 -10.65 -12.57 -7.25
N GLU A 334 -10.04 -11.64 -7.96
CA GLU A 334 -9.09 -11.90 -9.04
C GLU A 334 -7.78 -11.23 -8.64
N TYR A 335 -6.79 -12.01 -8.22
CA TYR A 335 -5.53 -11.44 -7.73
C TYR A 335 -4.69 -10.86 -8.87
N PHE A 336 -3.85 -9.89 -8.51
CA PHE A 336 -2.87 -9.33 -9.44
C PHE A 336 -1.95 -10.42 -9.98
N PRO A 337 -1.69 -10.48 -11.30
CA PRO A 337 -0.85 -11.52 -11.88
C PRO A 337 0.62 -11.39 -11.45
N HIS A 338 1.07 -10.19 -11.10
CA HIS A 338 2.46 -9.88 -10.77
C HIS A 338 2.83 -10.08 -9.29
N ILE A 339 2.03 -10.82 -8.50
CA ILE A 339 2.36 -11.13 -7.09
C ILE A 339 3.52 -12.13 -7.04
N VAL A 340 4.68 -11.64 -6.56
CA VAL A 340 5.92 -12.44 -6.45
C VAL A 340 6.23 -12.86 -5.01
N TYR A 341 5.55 -12.26 -4.03
CA TYR A 341 5.68 -12.59 -2.62
C TYR A 341 4.33 -12.50 -1.93
N ASP A 342 4.04 -13.48 -1.07
CA ASP A 342 2.84 -13.53 -0.24
C ASP A 342 3.20 -13.73 1.23
N PHE A 343 2.69 -12.82 2.06
CA PHE A 343 2.68 -12.90 3.52
C PHE A 343 1.34 -12.38 4.04
N ASP A 344 0.41 -13.30 4.28
CA ASP A 344 -0.98 -12.96 4.57
C ASP A 344 -1.25 -12.62 6.06
N LEU A 345 -2.50 -12.24 6.35
CA LEU A 345 -2.90 -11.88 7.72
C LEU A 345 -2.78 -13.06 8.70
N VAL A 346 -3.03 -14.28 8.24
CA VAL A 346 -2.97 -15.48 9.08
C VAL A 346 -1.53 -15.77 9.46
N GLU A 347 -0.59 -15.68 8.51
CA GLU A 347 0.84 -15.80 8.77
C GLU A 347 1.35 -14.66 9.66
N ALA A 348 0.92 -13.41 9.41
CA ALA A 348 1.28 -12.27 10.26
C ALA A 348 0.80 -12.43 11.71
N MET A 349 -0.41 -12.97 11.90
CA MET A 349 -0.94 -13.29 13.23
C MET A 349 -0.14 -14.42 13.88
N ARG A 350 0.16 -15.51 13.16
CA ARG A 350 0.99 -16.61 13.68
C ARG A 350 2.39 -16.15 14.08
N ALA A 351 2.97 -15.23 13.32
CA ALA A 351 4.27 -14.62 13.61
C ALA A 351 4.21 -13.55 14.71
N MET A 352 3.03 -13.27 15.29
CA MET A 352 2.81 -12.24 16.32
C MET A 352 3.26 -10.84 15.91
N LEU A 353 3.32 -10.56 14.60
CA LEU A 353 3.69 -9.26 14.05
C LEU A 353 2.53 -8.27 14.04
N VAL A 354 1.30 -8.78 14.11
CA VAL A 354 0.07 -7.98 14.15
C VAL A 354 -0.80 -8.37 15.33
N LYS A 355 -1.77 -7.52 15.66
CA LYS A 355 -2.73 -7.78 16.72
C LYS A 355 -3.53 -9.06 16.43
N GLN A 356 -3.69 -9.88 17.46
CA GLN A 356 -4.57 -11.05 17.40
C GLN A 356 -6.03 -10.63 17.45
N ILE A 357 -6.87 -11.27 16.64
CA ILE A 357 -8.31 -11.09 16.66
C ILE A 357 -8.92 -12.24 17.47
N PHE A 358 -9.67 -11.89 18.51
CA PHE A 358 -10.47 -12.84 19.27
C PHE A 358 -11.93 -12.55 18.99
N LEU A 359 -12.64 -13.52 18.42
CA LEU A 359 -14.09 -13.44 18.23
C LEU A 359 -14.75 -14.05 19.48
N GLU A 360 -15.51 -13.23 20.20
CA GLU A 360 -16.23 -13.70 21.39
C GLU A 360 -17.60 -14.23 20.97
N GLU A 361 -17.74 -15.56 20.88
CA GLU A 361 -19.04 -16.21 20.70
C GLU A 361 -19.75 -16.27 22.06
N ARG A 362 -20.77 -15.42 22.29
CA ARG A 362 -21.66 -15.57 23.44
C ARG A 362 -22.93 -16.30 23.02
N GLN A 363 -23.32 -17.30 23.81
CA GLN A 363 -24.69 -17.83 23.75
C GLN A 363 -25.60 -16.84 24.49
N GLY A 364 -26.69 -16.40 23.87
CA GLY A 364 -27.67 -15.54 24.54
C GLY A 364 -28.21 -16.21 25.81
N MET A 365 -28.65 -15.42 26.79
CA MET A 365 -29.23 -15.90 28.05
C MET A 365 -30.45 -16.84 27.86
N MET A 366 -31.02 -16.90 26.65
CA MET A 366 -32.21 -17.70 26.29
C MET A 366 -31.95 -18.68 25.13
N GLY A 367 -30.69 -19.05 24.85
CA GLY A 367 -30.37 -20.05 23.82
C GLY A 367 -30.54 -19.56 22.37
N GLU A 368 -30.90 -18.29 22.17
CA GLU A 368 -30.85 -17.66 20.86
C GLU A 368 -29.39 -17.47 20.43
N LYS A 369 -29.06 -17.94 19.22
CA LYS A 369 -27.76 -17.67 18.60
C LYS A 369 -27.65 -16.17 18.33
N MET A 370 -26.53 -15.55 18.70
CA MET A 370 -26.27 -14.14 18.39
C MET A 370 -26.29 -13.82 16.89
N ASP A 371 -26.14 -14.83 16.04
CA ASP A 371 -26.26 -14.74 14.58
C ASP A 371 -27.64 -14.28 14.09
N ALA A 372 -28.67 -14.32 14.96
CA ALA A 372 -30.03 -13.89 14.65
C ALA A 372 -30.36 -12.45 15.09
N LEU A 373 -29.42 -11.75 15.74
CA LEU A 373 -29.67 -10.38 16.22
C LEU A 373 -29.68 -9.39 15.04
N ASP A 374 -30.83 -8.75 14.82
CA ASP A 374 -30.89 -7.57 13.95
C ASP A 374 -30.20 -6.40 14.67
N VAL A 375 -29.01 -6.02 14.17
CA VAL A 375 -28.17 -4.96 14.73
C VAL A 375 -28.44 -3.59 14.08
N ARG A 376 -29.55 -3.45 13.37
CA ARG A 376 -29.97 -2.17 12.80
C ARG A 376 -30.46 -1.20 13.88
N ALA A 377 -30.24 0.08 13.64
CA ALA A 377 -30.81 1.15 14.45
C ALA A 377 -32.33 1.18 14.33
N GLU A 378 -33.01 1.71 15.36
CA GLU A 378 -34.45 1.93 15.32
C GLU A 378 -34.77 3.03 14.30
N ARG A 379 -35.78 2.79 13.47
CA ARG A 379 -36.19 3.70 12.40
C ARG A 379 -37.69 3.95 12.45
N ALA A 380 -38.08 5.19 12.12
CA ALA A 380 -39.48 5.53 11.84
C ALA A 380 -39.98 4.82 10.57
N GLU A 381 -41.28 4.94 10.28
CA GLU A 381 -41.81 4.52 8.99
C GLU A 381 -41.12 5.25 7.83
N ALA A 382 -40.94 4.56 6.71
CA ALA A 382 -40.30 5.13 5.53
C ALA A 382 -41.18 6.24 4.94
N ASP A 383 -40.57 7.36 4.58
CA ASP A 383 -41.22 8.49 3.92
C ASP A 383 -40.56 8.80 2.57
N SER A 384 -41.04 9.83 1.88
CA SER A 384 -40.53 10.24 0.56
C SER A 384 -39.08 10.70 0.58
N GLU A 385 -38.57 11.19 1.71
CA GLU A 385 -37.21 11.68 1.88
C GLU A 385 -36.27 10.56 2.40
N HIS A 386 -36.79 9.66 3.22
CA HIS A 386 -36.07 8.59 3.91
C HIS A 386 -36.64 7.22 3.52
N ARG A 387 -36.17 6.67 2.38
CA ARG A 387 -36.61 5.34 1.88
C ARG A 387 -36.46 4.18 2.87
N ARG A 388 -35.62 4.33 3.90
CA ARG A 388 -35.41 3.32 4.95
C ARG A 388 -36.02 3.72 6.30
N GLY A 389 -36.68 4.87 6.39
CA GLY A 389 -37.09 5.49 7.66
C GLY A 389 -35.96 6.27 8.33
N GLN A 390 -36.32 7.42 8.91
CA GLN A 390 -35.41 8.24 9.70
C GLN A 390 -34.92 7.46 10.93
N VAL A 391 -33.63 7.58 11.27
CA VAL A 391 -33.08 6.96 12.49
C VAL A 391 -33.66 7.66 13.71
N VAL A 392 -34.29 6.90 14.60
CA VAL A 392 -34.94 7.43 15.82
C VAL A 392 -34.28 6.98 17.12
N GLY A 393 -33.43 5.95 17.07
CA GLY A 393 -32.81 5.44 18.29
C GLY A 393 -31.81 4.31 18.09
N VAL A 394 -31.07 4.01 19.17
CA VAL A 394 -30.22 2.82 19.27
C VAL A 394 -31.11 1.64 19.66
N SER A 395 -31.08 0.57 18.87
CA SER A 395 -31.92 -0.60 19.11
C SER A 395 -31.53 -1.40 20.34
N VAL A 396 -32.44 -2.24 20.84
CA VAL A 396 -32.16 -3.14 21.97
C VAL A 396 -30.96 -4.04 21.69
N SER A 397 -30.84 -4.59 20.47
CA SER A 397 -29.70 -5.41 20.05
C SER A 397 -28.39 -4.62 20.07
N GLN A 398 -28.40 -3.38 19.58
CA GLN A 398 -27.22 -2.50 19.60
C GLN A 398 -26.83 -2.16 21.05
N LYS A 399 -27.77 -1.82 21.92
CA LYS A 399 -27.54 -1.57 23.36
C LYS A 399 -26.91 -2.79 24.05
N LEU A 400 -27.42 -3.99 23.76
CA LEU A 400 -26.87 -5.24 24.28
C LEU A 400 -25.40 -5.44 23.84
N LEU A 401 -25.09 -5.22 22.56
CA LEU A 401 -23.72 -5.33 22.05
C LEU A 401 -22.78 -4.28 22.66
N LEU A 402 -23.25 -3.05 22.82
CA LEU A 402 -22.50 -1.99 23.51
C LEU A 402 -22.20 -2.36 24.96
N ASP A 403 -23.17 -2.94 25.67
CA ASP A 403 -22.99 -3.42 27.04
C ASP A 403 -21.99 -4.59 27.13
N ILE A 404 -22.05 -5.54 26.19
CA ILE A 404 -21.08 -6.64 26.10
C ILE A 404 -19.67 -6.08 25.86
N GLY A 405 -19.52 -5.21 24.86
CA GLY A 405 -18.24 -4.58 24.52
C GLY A 405 -17.68 -3.74 25.67
N ARG A 406 -18.54 -2.98 26.37
CA ARG A 406 -18.19 -2.22 27.58
C ARG A 406 -17.65 -3.12 28.67
N LYS A 407 -18.40 -4.14 29.08
CA LYS A 407 -17.98 -5.07 30.15
C LYS A 407 -16.65 -5.74 29.79
N LYS A 408 -16.46 -6.12 28.53
CA LYS A 408 -15.20 -6.71 28.06
C LYS A 408 -14.04 -5.72 28.15
N MET A 409 -14.23 -4.49 27.71
CA MET A 409 -13.23 -3.42 27.81
C MET A 409 -12.83 -3.18 29.27
N GLU A 410 -13.80 -3.16 30.19
CA GLU A 410 -13.55 -2.98 31.63
C GLU A 410 -12.78 -4.15 32.24
N GLN A 411 -13.17 -5.38 31.91
CA GLN A 411 -12.43 -6.59 32.32
C GLN A 411 -10.98 -6.52 31.84
N ILE A 412 -10.75 -6.22 30.57
CA ILE A 412 -9.39 -6.07 30.01
C ILE A 412 -8.63 -4.96 30.74
N ALA A 413 -9.30 -3.87 31.13
CA ALA A 413 -8.66 -2.79 31.88
C ALA A 413 -8.21 -3.24 33.28
N VAL A 414 -8.95 -4.15 33.92
CA VAL A 414 -8.55 -4.79 35.18
C VAL A 414 -7.32 -5.67 34.94
N GLU A 415 -7.39 -6.58 33.98
CA GLU A 415 -6.28 -7.50 33.64
C GLU A 415 -4.99 -6.75 33.28
N PHE A 416 -5.11 -5.62 32.56
CA PHE A 416 -3.97 -4.77 32.22
C PHE A 416 -3.31 -4.21 33.48
N ARG A 417 -4.09 -3.70 34.43
CA ARG A 417 -3.56 -3.19 35.71
C ARG A 417 -2.92 -4.30 36.54
N GLU A 418 -3.54 -5.46 36.64
CA GLU A 418 -3.01 -6.62 37.38
C GLU A 418 -1.67 -7.10 36.82
N LYS A 419 -1.49 -7.01 35.49
CA LYS A 419 -0.24 -7.31 34.81
C LYS A 419 0.76 -6.15 34.78
N GLY A 420 0.46 -5.03 35.44
CA GLY A 420 1.33 -3.85 35.45
C GLY A 420 1.48 -3.16 34.09
N MET A 421 0.55 -3.37 33.16
CA MET A 421 0.58 -2.77 31.84
C MET A 421 0.00 -1.36 31.86
N ASP A 422 0.82 -0.36 31.55
CA ASP A 422 0.40 1.04 31.39
C ASP A 422 -0.21 1.30 30.00
N LYS A 423 -1.28 0.55 29.69
CA LYS A 423 -2.07 0.70 28.46
C LYS A 423 -3.55 0.82 28.83
N LYS A 424 -4.31 1.55 28.01
CA LYS A 424 -5.76 1.69 28.17
C LYS A 424 -6.46 0.90 27.06
N PRO A 425 -7.32 -0.08 27.38
CA PRO A 425 -8.15 -0.69 26.36
C PRO A 425 -9.14 0.34 25.80
N VAL A 426 -9.51 0.16 24.54
CA VAL A 426 -10.42 1.04 23.81
C VAL A 426 -11.52 0.19 23.22
N LEU A 427 -12.77 0.59 23.44
CA LEU A 427 -13.93 0.05 22.72
C LEU A 427 -14.09 0.84 21.42
N PHE A 428 -13.92 0.16 20.29
CA PHE A 428 -14.16 0.74 18.97
C PHE A 428 -15.52 0.29 18.44
N VAL A 429 -16.38 1.24 18.11
CA VAL A 429 -17.73 0.97 17.58
C VAL A 429 -17.83 1.55 16.17
N LEU A 430 -18.13 0.69 15.20
CA LEU A 430 -18.44 1.11 13.84
C LEU A 430 -19.95 1.20 13.68
N ALA A 431 -20.46 2.43 13.56
CA ALA A 431 -21.89 2.69 13.39
C ALA A 431 -22.31 2.67 11.91
N GLU A 432 -23.60 2.48 11.64
CA GLU A 432 -24.15 2.42 10.28
C GLU A 432 -23.96 3.71 9.48
N ASN A 433 -24.08 4.85 10.14
CA ASN A 433 -23.91 6.20 9.60
C ASN A 433 -23.56 7.18 10.73
N THR A 434 -23.38 8.45 10.39
CA THR A 434 -23.01 9.51 11.33
C THR A 434 -24.09 9.75 12.40
N GLU A 435 -25.37 9.70 12.05
CA GLU A 435 -26.49 9.87 12.98
C GLU A 435 -26.53 8.77 14.04
N VAL A 436 -26.40 7.50 13.62
CA VAL A 436 -26.32 6.35 14.54
C VAL A 436 -25.08 6.46 15.40
N ALA A 437 -23.95 6.93 14.87
CA ALA A 437 -22.74 7.14 15.66
C ALA A 437 -22.96 8.15 16.80
N ASP A 438 -23.67 9.25 16.52
CA ASP A 438 -24.00 10.26 17.54
C ASP A 438 -24.95 9.69 18.60
N LEU A 439 -25.98 8.93 18.20
CA LEU A 439 -26.91 8.26 19.12
C LEU A 439 -26.22 7.20 19.98
N VAL A 440 -25.31 6.42 19.40
CA VAL A 440 -24.48 5.45 20.15
C VAL A 440 -23.60 6.19 21.16
N ALA A 441 -22.97 7.29 20.76
CA ALA A 441 -22.13 8.08 21.65
C ALA A 441 -22.93 8.65 22.83
N GLU A 442 -24.13 9.19 22.57
CA GLU A 442 -25.03 9.67 23.62
C GLU A 442 -25.46 8.53 24.57
N HIS A 443 -25.82 7.37 24.03
CA HIS A 443 -26.17 6.20 24.83
C HIS A 443 -25.01 5.79 25.76
N VAL A 444 -23.81 5.64 25.21
CA VAL A 444 -22.62 5.24 25.98
C VAL A 444 -22.23 6.32 27.00
N ALA A 445 -22.39 7.60 26.68
CA ALA A 445 -22.09 8.71 27.59
C ALA A 445 -22.91 8.66 28.89
N ASN A 446 -24.12 8.08 28.82
CA ASN A 446 -25.04 7.92 29.95
C ASN A 446 -24.82 6.61 30.73
N LEU A 447 -23.99 5.68 30.23
CA LEU A 447 -23.59 4.49 30.97
C LEU A 447 -22.57 4.86 32.07
N THR A 448 -22.44 3.99 33.07
CA THR A 448 -21.48 4.14 34.18
C THR A 448 -20.58 2.92 34.31
N ASP A 449 -19.34 3.13 34.72
CA ASP A 449 -18.41 2.04 35.05
C ASP A 449 -18.77 1.38 36.40
N GLU A 450 -18.05 0.31 36.77
CA GLU A 450 -18.23 -0.38 38.07
C GLU A 450 -18.03 0.53 39.30
N ARG A 451 -17.43 1.73 39.12
CA ARG A 451 -17.22 2.74 40.17
C ARG A 451 -18.25 3.88 40.09
N GLY A 452 -19.27 3.76 39.25
CA GLY A 452 -20.32 4.76 39.07
C GLY A 452 -19.91 5.99 38.25
N ARG A 453 -18.78 5.98 37.55
CA ARG A 453 -18.31 7.11 36.73
C ARG A 453 -18.87 7.00 35.32
N ASN A 454 -19.39 8.10 34.79
CA ASN A 454 -19.92 8.11 33.42
C ASN A 454 -18.81 8.21 32.35
N TYR A 455 -19.15 7.86 31.11
CA TYR A 455 -18.23 7.91 29.97
C TYR A 455 -18.29 9.21 29.16
N ARG A 456 -19.07 10.22 29.58
CA ARG A 456 -19.31 11.44 28.79
C ARG A 456 -18.03 12.14 28.29
N ASN A 457 -16.96 12.13 29.10
CA ASN A 457 -15.67 12.74 28.73
C ASN A 457 -14.64 11.72 28.21
N GLN A 458 -15.08 10.52 27.84
CA GLN A 458 -14.23 9.39 27.44
C GLN A 458 -14.61 8.84 26.06
N ILE A 459 -15.37 9.61 25.27
CA ILE A 459 -15.90 9.19 23.97
C ILE A 459 -15.34 10.13 22.90
N LEU A 460 -14.87 9.54 21.81
CA LEU A 460 -14.48 10.25 20.60
C LEU A 460 -15.36 9.77 19.44
N VAL A 461 -16.10 10.68 18.82
CA VAL A 461 -16.90 10.39 17.63
C VAL A 461 -16.17 10.91 16.40
N ILE A 462 -16.02 10.04 15.40
CA ILE A 462 -15.37 10.36 14.13
C ILE A 462 -16.40 10.20 13.02
N HIS A 463 -16.65 11.26 12.26
CA HIS A 463 -17.53 11.24 11.10
C HIS A 463 -16.69 11.20 9.82
N SER A 464 -16.90 10.19 8.97
CA SER A 464 -16.18 10.03 7.70
C SER A 464 -16.68 10.97 6.58
N GLU A 465 -17.78 11.70 6.78
CA GLU A 465 -18.48 12.44 5.71
C GLU A 465 -18.67 13.94 5.94
N LYS A 466 -18.11 14.54 7.00
CA LYS A 466 -18.15 16.00 7.11
C LYS A 466 -17.14 16.57 6.11
N LYS A 467 -17.63 16.93 4.91
CA LYS A 467 -16.95 17.91 4.06
C LYS A 467 -16.56 19.07 4.97
N ALA A 468 -15.26 19.37 5.05
CA ALA A 468 -14.79 20.55 5.75
C ALA A 468 -15.62 21.73 5.25
N ARG A 469 -16.32 22.40 6.17
CA ARG A 469 -16.97 23.67 5.88
C ARG A 469 -15.92 24.76 5.79
#